data_AF-A0AAW2M1V7-F1
#
_entry.id   AF-A0AAW2M1V7-F1
#
_cell.length_a   1.000
_cell.length_b   1.000
_cell.length_c   1.000
_cell.angle_alpha   90.00
_cell.angle_beta   90.00
_cell.angle_gamma   90.00
#
_symmetry.space_group_name_H-M   'P 1'
#
loop_
_entity.id
_entity.type
_entity.pdbx_description
1 polymer ?
#
loop_
_entity_poly.entity_id
_entity_poly.type
_entity_poly.pdbx_seq_one_letter_code
_entity_poly.pdbx_strand_id
1 'polypeptide(L)'
;MCMKSEYMFLTMVIPGPSNPKRLIDVYLQPLIDDLLQLWHVGVRTHDHATNQAFMMRAALMWTVNDLPAYGMASAWSTAGIMGCPICMDDTSAFYLQHGWKACYFDCHRRFLSQDHPYRRKKKAFIKNHQERNIARPRLTGEEIRVRVEEYSSAIKQPLIHHQAMAQTTSGRKKASFGIFNIGPRT
;
A
#
# COMPACT_ATOMS: atom_id res chain seq x y z
N MET A 1 16.00 -1.88 13.81
CA MET A 1 16.34 -3.27 13.46
C MET A 1 15.78 -3.67 12.09
N CYS A 2 14.56 -3.27 11.74
CA CYS A 2 13.83 -3.82 10.58
C CYS A 2 14.09 -3.17 9.21
N MET A 3 14.94 -2.14 9.11
CA MET A 3 15.37 -1.56 7.82
C MET A 3 16.88 -1.73 7.58
N LYS A 4 17.50 -2.72 8.23
CA LYS A 4 18.86 -3.12 7.84
C LYS A 4 18.79 -3.80 6.48
N SER A 5 19.74 -3.50 5.60
CA SER A 5 19.83 -4.10 4.26
C SER A 5 19.85 -5.63 4.30
N GLU A 6 20.39 -6.20 5.36
CA GLU A 6 20.47 -7.64 5.64
C GLU A 6 19.08 -8.33 5.72
N TYR A 7 18.01 -7.58 5.98
CA TYR A 7 16.64 -8.10 6.13
C TYR A 7 15.68 -7.58 5.04
N MET A 8 16.20 -6.91 4.01
CA MET A 8 15.42 -6.40 2.89
C MET A 8 15.68 -7.24 1.65
N PHE A 9 14.65 -7.93 1.17
CA PHE A 9 14.73 -8.71 -0.05
C PHE A 9 13.99 -7.98 -1.18
N LEU A 10 14.72 -7.72 -2.27
CA LEU A 10 14.12 -7.27 -3.52
C LEU A 10 13.55 -8.51 -4.23
N THR A 11 12.26 -8.74 -4.07
CA THR A 11 11.59 -9.89 -4.71
C THR A 11 11.18 -9.59 -6.15
N MET A 12 10.89 -8.32 -6.47
CA MET A 12 10.33 -7.97 -7.77
C MET A 12 10.73 -6.57 -8.23
N VAL A 13 11.15 -6.47 -9.50
CA VAL A 13 11.30 -5.22 -10.22
C VAL A 13 10.27 -5.20 -11.32
N ILE A 14 9.37 -4.21 -11.29
CA ILE A 14 8.31 -4.11 -12.30
C ILE A 14 8.84 -3.27 -13.47
N PRO A 15 9.04 -3.85 -14.66
CA PRO A 15 9.54 -3.10 -15.82
C PRO A 15 8.52 -2.03 -16.20
N GLY A 16 8.94 -0.76 -16.23
CA GLY A 16 8.03 0.38 -16.46
C GLY A 16 7.20 0.28 -17.75
N PRO A 17 7.85 0.13 -18.94
CA PRO A 17 7.15 0.07 -20.22
C PRO A 17 6.28 -1.19 -20.40
N SER A 18 6.75 -2.31 -19.86
CA SER A 18 6.11 -3.64 -19.99
C SER A 18 5.53 -4.12 -18.66
N ASN A 19 4.97 -3.21 -17.86
CA ASN A 19 4.48 -3.58 -16.55
C ASN A 19 3.24 -4.49 -16.67
N PRO A 20 3.10 -5.50 -15.80
CA PRO A 20 2.04 -6.50 -15.92
C PRO A 20 0.64 -5.94 -15.59
N LYS A 21 0.55 -4.70 -15.10
CA LYS A 21 -0.70 -4.02 -14.69
C LYS A 21 -1.56 -4.93 -13.81
N ARG A 22 -2.60 -5.52 -14.41
CA ARG A 22 -3.59 -6.39 -13.76
C ARG A 22 -3.09 -7.80 -13.53
N LEU A 23 -2.05 -8.23 -14.24
CA LEU A 23 -1.46 -9.57 -14.16
C LEU A 23 -0.37 -9.68 -13.09
N ILE A 24 -0.22 -8.66 -12.23
CA ILE A 24 0.81 -8.64 -11.18
C ILE A 24 0.65 -9.79 -10.18
N ASP A 25 -0.58 -10.23 -9.96
CA ASP A 25 -0.97 -11.39 -9.16
C ASP A 25 -0.31 -12.68 -9.65
N VAL A 26 -0.25 -12.91 -10.97
CA VAL A 26 0.44 -14.07 -11.57
C VAL A 26 1.92 -14.09 -11.23
N TYR A 27 2.57 -12.92 -11.20
CA TYR A 27 3.99 -12.82 -10.84
C TYR A 27 4.23 -12.93 -9.34
N LEU A 28 3.24 -12.57 -8.51
CA LEU A 28 3.32 -12.68 -7.06
C LEU A 28 3.01 -14.10 -6.57
N GLN A 29 2.33 -14.91 -7.37
CA GLN A 29 1.92 -16.26 -6.97
C GLN A 29 3.07 -17.13 -6.43
N PRO A 30 4.24 -17.25 -7.10
CA PRO A 30 5.35 -18.04 -6.55
C PRO A 30 5.86 -17.50 -5.20
N LEU A 31 5.89 -16.17 -5.03
CA LEU A 31 6.29 -15.55 -3.76
C LEU A 31 5.26 -15.84 -2.66
N ILE A 32 3.98 -15.83 -2.98
CA ILE A 32 2.91 -16.17 -2.03
C ILE A 32 3.03 -17.64 -1.62
N ASP A 33 3.27 -18.54 -2.58
CA ASP A 33 3.45 -19.97 -2.32
C ASP A 33 4.66 -20.22 -1.40
N ASP A 34 5.80 -19.56 -1.65
CA ASP A 34 6.99 -19.63 -0.80
C ASP A 34 6.71 -19.10 0.62
N LEU A 35 6.00 -17.96 0.74
CA LEU A 35 5.65 -17.38 2.04
C LEU A 35 4.68 -18.28 2.82
N LEU A 36 3.72 -18.91 2.15
CA LEU A 36 2.80 -19.87 2.75
C LEU A 36 3.55 -21.14 3.21
N GLN A 37 4.48 -21.64 2.40
CA GLN A 37 5.33 -22.76 2.76
C GLN A 37 6.17 -22.43 4.01
N LEU A 38 6.83 -21.26 4.01
CA LEU A 38 7.64 -20.78 5.13
C LEU A 38 6.81 -20.58 6.41
N TRP A 39 5.57 -20.11 6.29
CA TRP A 39 4.70 -19.87 7.43
C TRP A 39 4.11 -21.14 8.01
N HIS A 40 3.53 -22.02 7.18
CA HIS A 40 2.78 -23.20 7.63
C HIS A 40 3.66 -24.43 7.89
N VAL A 41 4.61 -24.72 6.98
CA VAL A 41 5.46 -25.91 7.05
C VAL A 41 6.82 -25.57 7.63
N GLY A 42 7.42 -24.47 7.16
CA GLY A 42 8.82 -24.14 7.35
C GLY A 42 9.73 -24.86 6.34
N VAL A 43 10.97 -24.39 6.24
CA VAL A 43 12.00 -24.98 5.36
C VAL A 43 13.22 -25.32 6.20
N ARG A 44 13.82 -26.50 5.98
CA ARG A 44 15.06 -26.89 6.66
C ARG A 44 16.20 -26.05 6.11
N THR A 45 16.79 -25.21 6.95
CA THR A 45 17.85 -24.27 6.58
C THR A 45 19.06 -24.46 7.49
N HIS A 46 20.25 -24.23 6.95
CA HIS A 46 21.50 -24.33 7.69
C HIS A 46 21.94 -22.96 8.19
N ASP A 47 22.10 -22.81 9.51
CA ASP A 47 22.70 -21.62 10.09
C ASP A 47 24.23 -21.74 10.04
N HIS A 48 24.87 -20.82 9.31
CA HIS A 48 26.32 -20.79 9.19
C HIS A 48 27.01 -20.40 10.50
N ALA A 49 26.38 -19.59 11.37
CA ALA A 49 27.00 -19.14 12.61
C ALA A 49 27.08 -20.26 13.66
N THR A 50 26.04 -21.07 13.77
CA THR A 50 25.96 -22.20 14.71
C THR A 50 26.35 -23.54 14.09
N ASN A 51 26.50 -23.60 12.76
CA ASN A 51 26.75 -24.82 11.99
C ASN A 51 25.70 -25.91 12.25
N GLN A 52 24.44 -25.50 12.41
CA GLN A 52 23.31 -26.37 12.72
C GLN A 52 22.17 -26.18 11.71
N ALA A 53 21.48 -27.28 11.40
CA ALA A 53 20.25 -27.23 10.65
C ALA A 53 19.08 -26.91 11.59
N PHE A 54 18.24 -25.94 11.21
CA PHE A 54 17.03 -25.59 11.92
C PHE A 54 15.84 -25.51 10.95
N MET A 55 14.63 -25.57 11.49
CA MET A 55 13.42 -25.34 10.72
C MET A 55 13.15 -23.83 10.66
N MET A 56 13.43 -23.22 9.52
CA MET A 56 13.18 -21.79 9.31
C MET A 56 11.71 -21.55 9.00
N ARG A 57 11.11 -20.62 9.74
CA ARG A 57 9.81 -20.04 9.40
C ARG A 57 9.98 -18.56 9.13
N ALA A 58 9.18 -18.02 8.24
CA ALA A 58 9.24 -16.61 7.90
C ALA A 58 7.84 -16.02 7.76
N ALA A 59 7.70 -14.74 8.06
CA ALA A 59 6.49 -13.98 7.86
C ALA A 59 6.79 -12.70 7.09
N LEU A 60 5.90 -12.32 6.17
CA LEU A 60 5.92 -11.01 5.55
C LEU A 60 5.34 -9.98 6.50
N MET A 61 6.11 -8.95 6.85
CA MET A 61 5.68 -7.92 7.79
C MET A 61 5.18 -6.66 7.07
N TRP A 62 5.89 -6.20 6.04
CA TRP A 62 5.47 -5.05 5.22
C TRP A 62 6.09 -5.08 3.83
N THR A 63 5.47 -4.32 2.93
CA THR A 63 5.98 -4.05 1.60
C THR A 63 6.34 -2.57 1.48
N VAL A 64 7.50 -2.28 0.91
CA VAL A 64 7.96 -0.94 0.57
C VAL A 64 7.73 -0.77 -0.92
N ASN A 65 6.77 0.05 -1.28
CA ASN A 65 6.38 0.30 -2.66
C ASN A 65 6.48 1.79 -2.95
N ASP A 66 6.92 2.15 -4.16
CA ASP A 66 6.58 3.48 -4.66
C ASP A 66 5.06 3.59 -4.89
N LEU A 67 4.54 4.82 -5.01
CA LEU A 67 3.10 5.04 -5.13
C LEU A 67 2.50 4.28 -6.33
N PRO A 68 3.11 4.26 -7.53
CA PRO A 68 2.59 3.46 -8.65
C PRO A 68 2.62 1.93 -8.42
N ALA A 69 3.67 1.39 -7.79
CA ALA A 69 3.78 -0.03 -7.44
C ALA A 69 2.74 -0.42 -6.39
N TYR A 70 2.50 0.46 -5.40
CA TYR A 70 1.46 0.26 -4.41
C TYR A 70 0.10 0.03 -5.06
N GLY A 71 -0.27 0.85 -6.06
CA GLY A 71 -1.57 0.70 -6.71
C GLY A 71 -1.74 -0.61 -7.48
N MET A 72 -0.66 -1.17 -8.03
CA MET A 72 -0.70 -2.50 -8.64
C MET A 72 -0.79 -3.59 -7.58
N ALA A 73 0.06 -3.54 -6.55
CA ALA A 73 0.16 -4.60 -5.54
C ALA A 73 -1.06 -4.66 -4.60
N SER A 74 -1.68 -3.52 -4.27
CA SER A 74 -2.85 -3.43 -3.39
C SER A 74 -4.19 -3.44 -4.13
N ALA A 75 -4.16 -3.48 -5.47
CA ALA A 75 -5.30 -3.18 -6.32
C ALA A 75 -5.99 -1.82 -6.05
N TRP A 76 -5.30 -0.90 -5.36
CA TRP A 76 -5.80 0.44 -5.07
C TRP A 76 -5.59 1.40 -6.25
N SER A 77 -6.57 2.25 -6.54
CA SER A 77 -6.36 3.31 -7.53
C SER A 77 -5.38 4.34 -6.98
N THR A 78 -4.25 4.53 -7.64
CA THR A 78 -3.28 5.60 -7.31
C THR A 78 -3.45 6.83 -8.19
N ALA A 79 -4.46 6.80 -9.07
CA ALA A 79 -4.82 7.89 -9.96
C ALA A 79 -6.15 8.55 -9.54
N GLY A 80 -6.32 9.81 -9.91
CA GLY A 80 -7.53 10.58 -9.64
C GLY A 80 -7.62 11.05 -8.19
N ILE A 81 -8.86 11.18 -7.69
CA ILE A 81 -9.20 11.74 -6.36
C ILE A 81 -9.02 10.72 -5.22
N MET A 82 -9.19 9.43 -5.53
CA MET A 82 -9.03 8.31 -4.60
C MET A 82 -7.57 7.81 -4.51
N GLY A 83 -6.61 8.57 -5.03
CA GLY A 83 -5.20 8.18 -5.07
C GLY A 83 -4.50 8.10 -3.71
N CYS A 84 -5.09 8.68 -2.65
CA CYS A 84 -4.50 8.66 -1.32
C CYS A 84 -4.87 7.37 -0.56
N PRO A 85 -3.90 6.48 -0.25
CA PRO A 85 -4.19 5.24 0.47
C PRO A 85 -4.51 5.45 1.96
N ILE A 86 -4.18 6.63 2.50
CA ILE A 86 -4.46 6.97 3.91
C ILE A 86 -5.89 7.50 4.06
N CYS A 87 -6.27 8.45 3.19
CA CYS A 87 -7.61 9.04 3.20
C CYS A 87 -8.66 8.06 2.68
N MET A 88 -8.28 7.19 1.73
CA MET A 88 -9.19 6.27 1.05
C MET A 88 -10.40 7.03 0.45
N ASP A 89 -11.61 6.62 0.81
CA ASP A 89 -12.90 7.22 0.45
C ASP A 89 -13.16 8.55 1.18
N ASP A 90 -12.52 8.79 2.33
CA ASP A 90 -12.57 10.03 3.09
C ASP A 90 -11.50 11.02 2.61
N THR A 91 -11.51 11.33 1.32
CA THR A 91 -10.56 12.25 0.68
C THR A 91 -11.19 13.61 0.43
N SER A 92 -10.47 14.68 0.78
CA SER A 92 -10.85 16.07 0.45
C SER A 92 -10.23 16.55 -0.87
N ALA A 93 -9.66 15.64 -1.66
CA ALA A 93 -9.10 15.97 -2.95
C ALA A 93 -10.21 16.41 -3.92
N PHE A 94 -9.86 17.29 -4.86
CA PHE A 94 -10.83 17.87 -5.82
C PHE A 94 -10.21 17.99 -7.22
N TYR A 95 -11.05 18.09 -8.25
CA TYR A 95 -10.59 18.37 -9.60
C TYR A 95 -10.45 19.88 -9.81
N LEU A 96 -9.35 20.32 -10.41
CA LEU A 96 -9.20 21.71 -10.84
C LEU A 96 -10.22 22.04 -11.93
N GLN A 97 -10.99 23.13 -11.75
CA GLN A 97 -12.12 23.48 -12.62
C GLN A 97 -11.77 23.55 -14.12
N HIS A 98 -10.61 24.08 -14.47
CA HIS A 98 -10.20 24.27 -15.86
C HIS A 98 -9.28 23.17 -16.39
N GLY A 99 -8.63 22.40 -15.50
CA GLY A 99 -7.64 21.40 -15.88
C GLY A 99 -8.11 19.96 -15.76
N TRP A 100 -9.22 19.71 -15.04
CA TRP A 100 -9.73 18.38 -14.70
C TRP A 100 -8.67 17.44 -14.10
N LYS A 101 -7.60 18.02 -13.54
CA LYS A 101 -6.54 17.29 -12.84
C LYS A 101 -6.91 17.17 -11.37
N ALA A 102 -6.76 15.98 -10.82
CA ALA A 102 -6.93 15.75 -9.40
C ALA A 102 -5.87 16.56 -8.62
N CYS A 103 -6.32 17.27 -7.60
CA CYS A 103 -5.50 18.12 -6.74
C CYS A 103 -5.66 17.68 -5.29
N TYR A 104 -4.52 17.50 -4.63
CA TYR A 104 -4.41 17.19 -3.20
C TYR A 104 -3.94 18.40 -2.38
N PHE A 105 -3.94 19.58 -3.00
CA PHE A 105 -3.58 20.80 -2.31
C PHE A 105 -4.54 21.02 -1.14
N ASP A 106 -3.96 21.41 0.01
CA ASP A 106 -4.69 21.69 1.26
C ASP A 106 -5.31 20.48 2.00
N CYS A 107 -5.36 19.30 1.39
CA CYS A 107 -5.95 18.10 2.03
C CYS A 107 -5.15 17.60 3.24
N HIS A 108 -3.89 18.03 3.41
CA HIS A 108 -3.00 17.57 4.46
C HIS A 108 -3.21 18.30 5.80
N ARG A 109 -3.88 19.47 5.82
CA ARG A 109 -4.07 20.24 7.06
C ARG A 109 -4.94 19.51 8.09
N ARG A 110 -5.76 18.55 7.65
CA ARG A 110 -6.57 17.70 8.54
C ARG A 110 -5.74 16.79 9.46
N PHE A 111 -4.46 16.54 9.11
CA PHE A 111 -3.53 15.75 9.92
C PHE A 111 -2.79 16.56 10.99
N LEU A 112 -2.95 17.88 11.00
CA LEU A 112 -2.41 18.74 12.05
C LEU A 112 -3.29 18.69 13.30
N SER A 113 -2.71 19.00 14.46
CA SER A 113 -3.48 19.14 15.71
C SER A 113 -4.61 20.15 15.53
N GLN A 114 -5.72 19.95 16.24
CA GLN A 114 -6.92 20.76 16.01
C GLN A 114 -6.66 22.26 16.23
N ASP A 115 -5.81 22.58 17.20
CA ASP A 115 -5.44 23.94 17.55
C ASP A 115 -4.33 24.55 16.70
N HIS A 116 -3.75 23.77 15.76
CA HIS A 116 -2.64 24.20 14.94
C HIS A 116 -2.99 25.47 14.13
N PRO A 117 -2.19 26.55 14.19
CA PRO A 117 -2.49 27.83 13.54
C PRO A 117 -2.78 27.72 12.04
N TYR A 118 -2.13 26.77 11.35
CA TYR A 118 -2.32 26.59 9.91
C TYR A 118 -3.72 26.12 9.52
N ARG A 119 -4.47 25.45 10.42
CA ARG A 119 -5.87 25.08 10.14
C ARG A 119 -6.77 26.31 10.00
N ARG A 120 -6.41 27.44 10.65
CA ARG A 120 -7.15 28.71 10.62
C ARG A 120 -6.66 29.70 9.55
N LYS A 121 -5.53 29.43 8.88
CA LYS A 121 -5.00 30.31 7.83
C LYS A 121 -5.85 30.23 6.56
N LYS A 122 -6.53 31.33 6.22
CA LYS A 122 -7.42 31.46 5.04
C LYS A 122 -6.79 32.13 3.82
N LYS A 123 -5.58 32.71 3.98
CA LYS A 123 -4.87 33.45 2.92
C LYS A 123 -3.71 32.66 2.29
N ALA A 124 -3.05 31.79 3.05
CA ALA A 124 -1.86 31.04 2.62
C ALA A 124 -2.20 29.71 1.91
N PHE A 125 -3.46 29.27 1.99
CA PHE A 125 -3.94 28.00 1.45
C PHE A 125 -5.16 28.26 0.55
N ILE A 126 -6.14 27.35 0.52
CA ILE A 126 -7.40 27.58 -0.19
C ILE A 126 -8.06 28.85 0.37
N LYS A 127 -8.39 29.77 -0.53
CA LYS A 127 -8.97 31.07 -0.20
C LYS A 127 -10.24 30.88 0.62
N ASN A 128 -10.30 31.56 1.76
CA ASN A 128 -11.44 31.53 2.68
C ASN A 128 -11.74 30.15 3.30
N HIS A 129 -10.87 29.15 3.13
CA HIS A 129 -11.04 27.82 3.69
C HIS A 129 -10.36 27.69 5.07
N GLN A 130 -11.14 27.24 6.06
CA GLN A 130 -10.65 26.85 7.38
C GLN A 130 -10.85 25.34 7.52
N GLU A 131 -9.76 24.63 7.79
CA GLU A 131 -9.80 23.18 7.96
C GLU A 131 -10.41 22.84 9.33
N ARG A 132 -11.50 22.08 9.32
CA ARG A 132 -12.21 21.63 10.53
C ARG A 132 -12.25 20.10 10.63
N ASN A 133 -12.05 19.38 9.53
CA ASN A 133 -12.07 17.94 9.50
C ASN A 133 -10.88 17.36 10.28
N ILE A 134 -11.14 16.24 10.94
CA ILE A 134 -10.15 15.51 11.71
C ILE A 134 -9.55 14.44 10.79
N ALA A 135 -8.27 14.12 10.94
CA ALA A 135 -7.69 12.95 10.30
C ALA A 135 -8.52 11.70 10.60
N ARG A 136 -8.77 10.89 9.57
CA ARG A 136 -9.39 9.58 9.77
C ARG A 136 -8.56 8.79 10.79
N PRO A 137 -9.19 8.18 11.81
CA PRO A 137 -8.49 7.24 12.68
C PRO A 137 -7.88 6.11 11.85
N ARG A 138 -6.73 5.60 12.30
CA ARG A 138 -6.19 4.36 11.72
C ARG A 138 -7.18 3.24 12.03
N LEU A 139 -7.62 2.54 11.00
CA LEU A 139 -8.44 1.36 11.17
C LEU A 139 -7.64 0.30 11.93
N THR A 140 -8.30 -0.36 12.85
CA THR A 140 -7.82 -1.57 13.51
C THR A 140 -7.78 -2.74 12.53
N GLY A 141 -7.03 -3.79 12.85
CA GLY A 141 -6.97 -4.99 12.01
C GLY A 141 -8.35 -5.62 11.79
N GLU A 142 -9.22 -5.56 12.80
CA GLU A 142 -10.58 -6.10 12.73
C GLU A 142 -11.49 -5.27 11.82
N GLU A 143 -11.45 -3.95 11.92
CA GLU A 143 -12.19 -3.06 11.00
C GLU A 143 -11.73 -3.22 9.55
N ILE A 144 -10.42 -3.40 9.34
CA ILE A 144 -9.88 -3.71 8.00
C ILE A 144 -10.42 -5.04 7.50
N ARG A 145 -10.40 -6.09 8.34
CA ARG A 145 -10.89 -7.43 7.99
C ARG A 145 -12.35 -7.39 7.55
N VAL A 146 -13.22 -6.77 8.34
CA VAL A 146 -14.66 -6.60 8.03
C VAL A 146 -14.83 -5.92 6.67
N ARG A 147 -14.10 -4.82 6.44
CA ARG A 147 -14.18 -4.08 5.17
C ARG A 147 -13.71 -4.91 3.97
N VAL A 148 -12.65 -5.71 4.13
CA VAL A 148 -12.16 -6.61 3.07
C VAL A 148 -13.16 -7.73 2.77
N GLU A 149 -13.85 -8.25 3.77
CA GLU A 149 -14.88 -9.28 3.61
C GLU A 149 -16.12 -8.73 2.89
N GLU A 150 -16.51 -7.49 3.17
CA GLU A 150 -17.57 -6.78 2.45
C GLU A 150 -17.21 -6.63 0.96
N TYR A 151 -15.99 -6.22 0.63
CA TYR A 151 -15.54 -6.12 -0.77
C TYR A 151 -15.50 -7.49 -1.46
N SER A 152 -15.03 -8.53 -0.76
CA SER A 152 -14.98 -9.90 -1.29
C SER A 152 -16.38 -10.45 -1.60
N SER A 153 -17.37 -10.04 -0.82
CA SER A 153 -18.79 -10.37 -1.03
C SER A 153 -19.38 -9.60 -2.22
N ALA A 154 -18.96 -8.35 -2.42
CA ALA A 154 -19.37 -7.52 -3.56
C ALA A 154 -18.76 -7.99 -4.91
N ILE A 155 -17.51 -8.49 -4.91
CA ILE A 155 -16.84 -9.02 -6.12
C ILE A 155 -17.50 -10.32 -6.62
N LYS A 156 -18.22 -11.05 -5.76
CA LYS A 156 -19.03 -12.22 -6.15
C LYS A 156 -20.31 -11.85 -6.92
N GLN A 157 -20.66 -10.57 -7.03
CA GLN A 157 -21.71 -10.08 -7.94
C GLN A 157 -21.08 -9.63 -9.26
N PRO A 158 -21.68 -9.92 -10.43
CA PRO A 158 -21.07 -9.59 -11.71
C PRO A 158 -21.00 -8.07 -11.89
N LEU A 159 -19.79 -7.52 -11.80
CA LEU A 159 -19.52 -6.09 -11.96
C LEU A 159 -19.66 -5.69 -13.44
N ILE A 160 -20.83 -5.17 -13.79
CA ILE A 160 -21.05 -4.35 -14.98
C ILE A 160 -20.42 -2.97 -14.71
N HIS A 161 -19.47 -2.60 -15.57
CA HIS A 161 -19.00 -1.23 -15.80
C HIS A 161 -18.21 -0.50 -14.68
N HIS A 162 -16.88 -0.59 -14.72
CA HIS A 162 -16.02 0.58 -14.45
C HIS A 162 -14.67 0.42 -15.18
N GLN A 163 -14.70 0.67 -16.50
CA GLN A 163 -13.51 1.06 -17.25
C GLN A 163 -13.35 2.58 -17.14
N ALA A 164 -12.34 3.06 -16.43
CA ALA A 164 -11.82 4.40 -16.66
C ALA A 164 -10.38 4.57 -16.15
N MET A 165 -9.49 4.73 -17.14
CA MET A 165 -8.33 5.65 -17.13
C MET A 165 -7.16 5.35 -16.18
N ALA A 166 -6.20 4.56 -16.68
CA ALA A 166 -4.82 4.60 -16.24
C ALA A 166 -3.93 5.10 -17.39
N GLN A 167 -3.72 6.41 -17.48
CA GLN A 167 -2.64 6.96 -18.29
C GLN A 167 -1.32 6.78 -17.52
N THR A 168 -0.34 6.17 -18.19
CA THR A 168 0.97 5.84 -17.63
C THR A 168 1.95 6.99 -17.78
N THR A 169 2.53 7.46 -16.68
CA THR A 169 3.81 8.19 -16.68
C THR A 169 4.97 7.18 -16.76
N SER A 170 5.99 7.52 -17.53
CA SER A 170 7.20 6.70 -17.70
C SER A 170 8.06 6.76 -16.43
N GLY A 171 8.34 5.60 -15.85
CA GLY A 171 9.16 5.46 -14.67
C GLY A 171 9.42 3.99 -14.35
N ARG A 172 10.59 3.68 -13.83
CA ARG A 172 10.93 2.34 -13.34
C ARG A 172 10.30 2.18 -11.96
N LYS A 173 9.40 1.20 -11.80
CA LYS A 173 8.64 0.99 -10.56
C LYS A 173 9.36 -0.04 -9.69
N LYS A 174 9.39 0.18 -8.37
CA LYS A 174 10.07 -0.72 -7.42
C LYS A 174 9.17 -1.11 -6.25
N ALA A 175 9.26 -2.38 -5.88
CA ALA A 175 8.65 -2.95 -4.68
C ALA A 175 9.72 -3.78 -3.94
N SER A 176 9.73 -3.73 -2.62
CA SER A 176 10.64 -4.52 -1.77
C SER A 176 9.90 -5.02 -0.55
N PHE A 177 10.29 -6.18 -0.03
CA PHE A 177 9.53 -6.87 1.01
C PHE A 177 10.40 -7.02 2.26
N GLY A 178 9.82 -6.67 3.42
CA GLY A 178 10.41 -6.90 4.73
C GLY A 178 9.95 -8.24 5.26
N ILE A 179 10.84 -9.22 5.25
CA ILE A 179 10.58 -10.58 5.75
C ILE A 179 11.24 -10.74 7.11
N PHE A 180 10.51 -11.28 8.08
CA PHE A 180 11.04 -11.59 9.40
C PHE A 180 11.17 -13.10 9.57
N ASN A 181 12.39 -13.55 9.88
CA ASN A 181 12.66 -14.94 10.19
C ASN A 181 12.32 -15.20 11.66
N ILE A 182 11.41 -16.16 11.86
CA ILE A 182 11.04 -16.64 13.18
C ILE A 182 11.87 -17.91 13.40
N GLY A 183 12.85 -17.80 14.28
CA GLY A 183 13.68 -18.93 14.70
C GLY A 183 12.86 -20.01 15.42
N PRO A 184 13.47 -21.17 15.72
CA PRO A 184 12.82 -22.20 16.50
C PRO A 184 12.34 -21.61 17.83
N ARG A 185 11.05 -21.73 18.12
CA ARG A 185 10.53 -21.49 19.46
C ARG A 185 11.16 -22.55 20.36
N THR A 186 12.00 -22.10 21.29
CA THR A 186 12.45 -22.93 22.41
C THR A 186 11.30 -23.15 23.39
#